data_AF-A0A7W0XIM6-F1
#
_entry.id   AF-A0A7W0XIM6-F1
#
_cell.length_a   1.000
_cell.length_b   1.000
_cell.length_c   1.000
_cell.angle_alpha   90.00
_cell.angle_beta   90.00
_cell.angle_gamma   90.00
#
_symmetry.space_group_name_H-M   'P 1'
#
loop_
_entity.id
_entity.type
_entity.pdbx_description
1 polymer ?
#
loop_
_entity_poly.entity_id
_entity_poly.type
_entity_poly.pdbx_seq_one_letter_code
_entity_poly.pdbx_strand_id
1 'polypeptide(L)' 'MGPNPYPHLARRLREAGCEPVRQGKGSHEIWFRPITIGHFSVRRDTV' A
#
# COMPACT_ATOMS: atom_id res chain seq x y z
N MET A 1 -2.05 21.55 3.27
CA MET A 1 -1.64 20.17 3.56
C MET A 1 -2.91 19.35 3.74
N GLY A 2 -3.36 18.64 2.69
CA GLY A 2 -4.52 17.76 2.79
C GLY A 2 -4.21 16.53 3.64
N PRO A 3 -5.23 15.86 4.22
CA PRO A 3 -5.01 14.65 5.00
C PRO A 3 -4.45 13.55 4.09
N ASN A 4 -3.28 13.02 4.42
CA ASN A 4 -2.70 11.90 3.68
C ASN A 4 -3.65 10.70 3.80
N PRO A 5 -4.25 10.18 2.70
CA PRO A 5 -5.18 9.05 2.75
C PRO A 5 -4.48 7.70 3.00
N TYR A 6 -3.15 7.68 2.92
CA TYR A 6 -2.35 6.47 3.05
C TYR A 6 -2.59 5.66 4.34
N PRO A 7 -2.72 6.24 5.55
CA PRO A 7 -2.96 5.46 6.77
C PRO A 7 -4.27 4.68 6.72
N HIS A 8 -5.33 5.28 6.15
CA HIS A 8 -6.62 4.61 6.01
C HIS A 8 -6.56 3.51 4.94
N LEU A 9 -5.87 3.77 3.82
CA LEU A 9 -5.63 2.77 2.79
C LEU A 9 -4.80 1.59 3.32
N ALA A 10 -3.67 1.85 3.98
CA ALA A 10 -2.81 0.83 4.54
C ALA A 10 -3.54 -0.04 5.57
N ARG A 11 -4.42 0.55 6.39
CA ARG A 11 -5.28 -0.21 7.31
C ARG A 11 -6.21 -1.17 6.56
N ARG A 12 -6.95 -0.67 5.55
CA ARG A 12 -7.84 -1.49 4.71
C ARG A 12 -7.09 -2.62 4.00
N LEU A 13 -5.88 -2.35 3.52
CA LEU A 13 -5.03 -3.33 2.85
C LEU A 13 -4.64 -4.45 3.82
N ARG A 14 -4.21 -4.12 5.05
CA ARG A 14 -3.90 -5.12 6.08
C ARG A 14 -5.13 -5.93 6.50
N GLU A 15 -6.29 -5.28 6.65
CA GLU A 15 -7.57 -5.95 6.94
C GLU A 15 -7.96 -6.93 5.83
N ALA A 16 -7.63 -6.63 4.57
CA ALA A 16 -7.80 -7.52 3.43
C ALA A 16 -6.73 -8.63 3.33
N GLY A 17 -5.79 -8.71 4.29
CA GLY A 17 -4.68 -9.67 4.28
C GLY A 17 -3.56 -9.30 3.31
N CYS A 18 -3.51 -8.08 2.80
CA CYS A 18 -2.39 -7.60 2.01
C CYS A 18 -1.23 -7.20 2.92
N GLU A 19 -0.01 -7.57 2.53
CA GLU A 19 1.18 -7.32 3.33
C GLU A 19 2.19 -6.44 2.59
N PRO A 20 2.81 -5.44 3.24
CA PRO A 20 3.89 -4.68 2.66
C PRO A 20 5.13 -5.57 2.54
N VAL A 21 5.59 -5.81 1.30
CA VAL A 21 6.76 -6.67 1.03
C VAL A 21 8.05 -5.87 1.04
N ARG A 22 8.07 -4.75 0.33
CA ARG A 22 9.27 -3.89 0.20
C ARG A 22 8.92 -2.48 -0.23
N GLN A 23 9.78 -1.53 0.09
CA GLN A 23 9.70 -0.19 -0.48
C GLN A 23 10.17 -0.20 -1.93
N GLY A 24 9.38 0.39 -2.83
CA GLY A 24 9.75 0.62 -4.22
C GLY A 24 10.55 1.92 -4.39
N LYS A 25 10.67 2.39 -5.63
CA LYS A 25 11.37 3.65 -5.93
C LYS A 25 10.58 4.86 -5.42
N GLY A 26 11.20 5.67 -4.56
CA GLY A 26 10.62 6.88 -3.98
C GLY A 26 9.54 6.59 -2.94
N SER A 27 8.36 7.19 -3.11
CA SER A 27 7.20 7.01 -2.24
C SER A 27 6.32 5.81 -2.62
N HIS A 28 6.80 4.94 -3.51
CA HIS A 28 6.10 3.70 -3.84
C HIS A 28 6.46 2.60 -2.86
N GLU A 29 5.47 1.78 -2.54
CA GLU A 29 5.60 0.62 -1.67
C GLU A 29 4.97 -0.57 -2.36
N ILE A 30 5.63 -1.72 -2.35
CA ILE A 30 5.13 -2.93 -2.98
C ILE A 30 4.44 -3.77 -1.92
N TRP A 31 3.17 -4.06 -2.19
CA TRP A 31 2.29 -4.85 -1.34
C TRP A 31 1.97 -6.17 -2.04
N PHE A 32 1.94 -7.25 -1.26
CA PHE A 32 1.45 -8.55 -1.70
C PHE A 32 -0.04 -8.63 -1.46
N ARG A 33 -0.79 -9.17 -2.43
CA ARG A 33 -2.20 -9.52 -2.29
C ARG A 33 -2.36 -11.04 -2.29
N PRO A 34 -3.03 -11.62 -1.29
CA PRO A 34 -3.30 -13.07 -1.27
C PRO A 34 -4.44 -13.45 -2.23
N ILE A 35 -5.41 -12.56 -2.48
CA ILE A 35 -6.65 -12.85 -3.26
C ILE A 35 -6.35 -13.29 -4.70
N THR A 36 -5.35 -12.71 -5.34
CA THR A 36 -4.96 -13.06 -6.72
C THR A 36 -3.49 -13.48 -6.78
N ILE A 37 -2.87 -13.77 -5.63
CA ILE A 37 -1.45 -14.12 -5.47
C ILE A 37 -0.55 -13.25 -6.38
N GLY A 38 -0.36 -12.00 -5.99
CA GLY A 38 0.44 -11.06 -6.78
C GLY A 38 0.95 -9.86 -6.00
N HIS A 39 1.73 -9.03 -6.67
CA HIS A 39 2.28 -7.80 -6.10
C HIS A 39 1.68 -6.58 -6.79
N PHE A 40 1.42 -5.53 -6.02
CA PHE A 40 0.96 -4.23 -6.54
C PHE A 40 1.71 -3.09 -5.84
N SER A 41 1.87 -1.97 -6.53
CA SER A 41 2.49 -0.77 -5.98
C SER A 41 1.44 0.17 -5.39
N VAL A 42 1.67 0.60 -4.15
CA VAL A 42 0.88 1.61 -3.43
C VAL A 42 1.74 2.85 -3.28
N ARG A 43 1.18 4.03 -3.60
CA ARG A 43 1.84 5.31 -3.35
C ARG A 43 1.52 5.82 -1.95
N ARG A 44 2.56 6.12 -1.17
CA ARG A 44 2.47 6.87 0.10
C ARG A 44 2.21 8.35 -0.06
N ASP A 45 2.53 8.87 -1.23
CA ASP A 45 2.46 10.28 -1.57
C ASP A 45 1.30 10.49 -2.55
N THR A 46 0.11 10.65 -1.97
CA THR A 46 -1.04 11.24 -2.67
C THR A 46 -1.24 12.59 -1.99
N VAL A 47 -0.44 13.58 -2.41
CA VAL A 47 -0.64 15.00 -2.08
C VAL A 47 -1.60 15.65 -3.05
#